data_AF-A0A2V8N962-F1
#
_entry.id   AF-A0A2V8N962-F1
#
_cell.length_a   1.000
_cell.length_b   1.000
_cell.length_c   1.000
_cell.angle_alpha   90.00
_cell.angle_beta   90.00
_cell.angle_gamma   90.00
#
_symmetry.space_group_name_H-M   'P 1'
#
loop_
_entity.id
_entity.type
_entity.pdbx_description
1 polymer ?
#
loop_
_entity_poly.entity_id
_entity_poly.type
_entity_poly.pdbx_seq_one_letter_code
_entity_poly.pdbx_strand_id
1 'polypeptide(L)'
;MTHRQLSALTLIATVVLCFGLAHAQQNNATPQNAQTTEAHLREKAFDLLESLAGQISTLQSAENRARLASNIAESLWNHDETRARTLLVSVEEDIKAGLQNADGDDPSDMQTRVVFLQLRVDTVERIARHDPELALAFLRTTELGSDKPRPYGDAQTERDLELRLAKAIAADNPDFALKLGRQSLARGFSADLVSLLAQLHRKHREQALILYKEIISKLRNADLARDPVASEFGENLAHSFSPPAADESTFRELIGMFITSALENGCGAKLSDEDERTEFCNQIGSLLPQMERIDPLRAARLKHWTPEDPEPHWSPEAYNELSDLTEHGTVDDMLALAKKYPQMEDEISWQAMLKAEGLGDIARAKKIATDYGRDPERQRIMLAQIDRDQMWVSITDQRLAEVQTILGTVPRIQERVAFLLYVANQIGGNNPKAALKLLNQAYEIVDTMKPGKEQTEAQMALATSYCSEKSDRGLAIIESLMPKLNDLVAASVKLDGYDNRYLRDGEWNMTGEGSVGNLLTRLSQNAGLFAWCDFDRAVTLAAQFERPELRLMAQLKLAQGILNGPPRRLLMGGLPMRY
;
A
#
# COMPACT_ATOMS: atom_id res chain seq x y z
N MET A 1 15.54 -61.78 -40.16
CA MET A 1 14.49 -60.93 -39.55
C MET A 1 13.55 -60.48 -40.66
N THR A 2 12.26 -60.80 -40.54
CA THR A 2 11.27 -60.67 -41.61
C THR A 2 10.77 -59.22 -41.72
N HIS A 3 10.30 -58.82 -42.91
CA HIS A 3 9.77 -57.49 -43.22
C HIS A 3 8.71 -56.94 -42.23
N ARG A 4 8.10 -57.81 -41.42
CA ARG A 4 7.17 -57.44 -40.33
C ARG A 4 7.86 -56.84 -39.09
N GLN A 5 9.14 -57.14 -38.84
CA GLN A 5 9.88 -56.57 -37.71
C GLN A 5 10.45 -55.17 -38.03
N LEU A 6 10.79 -54.88 -39.28
CA LEU A 6 11.19 -53.53 -39.69
C LEU A 6 10.03 -52.52 -39.71
N SER A 7 8.81 -52.98 -39.98
CA SER A 7 7.60 -52.14 -39.98
C SER A 7 7.09 -51.82 -38.56
N ALA A 8 7.30 -52.72 -37.59
CA ALA A 8 6.99 -52.44 -36.18
C ALA A 8 7.97 -51.43 -35.54
N LEU A 9 9.26 -51.48 -35.92
CA LEU A 9 10.28 -50.55 -35.42
C LEU A 9 10.14 -49.14 -36.01
N THR A 10 9.63 -49.00 -37.24
CA THR A 10 9.35 -47.68 -37.85
C THR A 10 8.07 -47.03 -37.31
N LEU A 11 7.08 -47.82 -36.86
CA LEU A 11 5.87 -47.29 -36.23
C LEU A 11 6.11 -46.80 -34.79
N ILE A 12 7.00 -47.46 -34.03
CA ILE A 12 7.35 -47.03 -32.67
C ILE A 12 8.25 -45.78 -32.69
N ALA A 13 9.13 -45.63 -33.70
CA ALA A 13 9.94 -44.42 -33.87
C ALA A 13 9.11 -43.19 -34.31
N THR A 14 8.00 -43.37 -35.03
CA THR A 14 7.11 -42.26 -35.43
C THR A 14 6.14 -41.84 -34.31
N VAL A 15 5.72 -42.74 -33.43
CA VAL A 15 4.88 -42.37 -32.28
C VAL A 15 5.69 -41.63 -31.20
N VAL A 16 6.97 -41.95 -30.99
CA VAL A 16 7.82 -41.23 -30.01
C VAL A 16 8.26 -39.85 -30.51
N LEU A 17 8.33 -39.61 -31.82
CA LEU A 17 8.65 -38.29 -32.39
C LEU A 17 7.45 -37.34 -32.48
N CYS A 18 6.21 -37.82 -32.29
CA CYS A 18 5.02 -36.97 -32.26
C CYS A 18 4.65 -36.45 -30.86
N PHE A 19 5.21 -37.01 -29.78
CA PHE A 19 5.02 -36.49 -28.41
C PHE A 19 6.04 -35.41 -28.00
N GLY A 20 7.05 -35.13 -28.82
CA GLY A 20 8.11 -34.15 -28.53
C GLY A 20 7.94 -32.76 -29.14
N LEU A 21 6.86 -32.50 -29.89
CA LEU A 21 6.68 -31.24 -30.65
C LEU A 21 5.41 -30.45 -30.28
N ALA A 22 4.78 -30.74 -29.14
CA ALA A 22 3.60 -30.02 -28.67
C ALA A 22 3.90 -28.82 -27.73
N HIS A 23 5.16 -28.51 -27.41
CA HIS A 23 5.50 -27.37 -26.54
C HIS A 23 6.56 -26.46 -27.15
N ALA A 24 6.18 -25.79 -28.24
CA ALA A 24 6.78 -24.53 -28.69
C ALA A 24 5.88 -23.83 -29.73
N GLN A 25 4.57 -23.79 -29.50
CA GLN A 25 3.78 -22.72 -30.13
C GLN A 25 4.18 -21.43 -29.40
N GLN A 26 4.95 -20.58 -30.08
CA GLN A 26 4.98 -19.16 -29.78
C GLN A 26 3.53 -18.68 -29.82
N ASN A 27 2.92 -18.59 -28.64
CA ASN A 27 1.59 -18.03 -28.45
C ASN A 27 1.65 -16.54 -28.79
N ASN A 28 1.51 -16.23 -30.08
CA ASN A 28 0.86 -15.00 -30.50
C ASN A 28 -0.62 -15.14 -30.13
N ALA A 29 -0.92 -15.07 -28.84
CA ALA A 29 -2.28 -15.07 -28.34
C ALA A 29 -2.97 -13.82 -28.88
N THR A 30 -4.00 -14.01 -29.70
CA THR A 30 -4.94 -12.94 -30.02
C THR A 30 -5.55 -12.42 -28.71
N PRO A 31 -5.88 -11.11 -28.61
CA PRO A 31 -6.40 -10.49 -27.38
C PRO A 31 -7.56 -11.28 -26.75
N GLN A 32 -8.41 -11.86 -27.59
CA GLN A 32 -9.57 -12.67 -27.19
C GLN A 32 -9.19 -14.02 -26.54
N ASN A 33 -8.13 -14.69 -27.02
CA ASN A 33 -7.63 -15.92 -26.40
C ASN A 33 -6.90 -15.66 -25.08
N ALA A 34 -6.19 -14.52 -24.98
CA ALA A 34 -5.54 -14.12 -23.74
C ALA A 34 -6.57 -13.82 -22.64
N GLN A 35 -7.65 -13.08 -22.96
CA GLN A 35 -8.76 -12.82 -22.04
C GLN A 35 -9.47 -14.09 -21.58
N THR A 36 -9.70 -15.04 -22.49
CA THR A 36 -10.35 -16.32 -22.14
C THR A 36 -9.47 -17.17 -21.22
N THR A 37 -8.15 -17.16 -21.45
CA THR A 37 -7.19 -17.89 -20.61
C THR A 37 -7.09 -17.29 -19.21
N GLU A 38 -7.08 -15.95 -19.11
CA GLU A 38 -7.09 -15.26 -17.82
C GLU A 38 -8.39 -15.53 -17.04
N ALA A 39 -9.54 -15.47 -17.70
CA ALA A 39 -10.82 -15.76 -17.04
C ALA A 39 -10.84 -17.18 -16.42
N HIS A 40 -10.34 -18.17 -17.15
CA HIS A 40 -10.23 -19.55 -16.63
C HIS A 40 -9.23 -19.67 -15.47
N LEU A 41 -8.12 -18.93 -15.49
CA LEU A 41 -7.19 -18.88 -14.35
C LEU A 41 -7.83 -18.22 -13.13
N ARG A 42 -8.63 -17.17 -13.30
CA ARG A 42 -9.36 -16.51 -12.20
C ARG A 42 -10.38 -17.45 -11.59
N GLU A 43 -11.09 -18.24 -12.40
CA GLU A 43 -12.02 -19.26 -11.89
C GLU A 43 -11.30 -20.28 -10.99
N LYS A 44 -10.16 -20.82 -11.45
CA LYS A 44 -9.32 -21.71 -10.63
C LYS A 44 -8.85 -21.07 -9.32
N ALA A 45 -8.57 -19.78 -9.34
CA ALA A 45 -8.19 -19.04 -8.14
C ALA A 45 -9.38 -18.91 -7.16
N PHE A 46 -10.60 -18.68 -7.65
CA PHE A 46 -11.80 -18.66 -6.82
C PHE A 46 -12.12 -20.05 -6.24
N ASP A 47 -12.03 -21.12 -7.04
CA ASP A 47 -12.20 -22.49 -6.57
C ASP A 47 -11.21 -22.84 -5.44
N LEU A 48 -9.95 -22.40 -5.58
CA LEU A 48 -8.95 -22.57 -4.55
C LEU A 48 -9.33 -21.79 -3.27
N LEU A 49 -9.78 -20.54 -3.39
CA LEU A 49 -10.21 -19.73 -2.24
C LEU A 49 -11.41 -20.34 -1.50
N GLU A 50 -12.38 -20.90 -2.21
CA GLU A 50 -13.51 -21.61 -1.60
C GLU A 50 -13.06 -22.85 -0.83
N SER A 51 -12.16 -23.63 -1.42
CA SER A 51 -11.54 -24.78 -0.75
C SER A 51 -10.77 -24.37 0.51
N LEU A 52 -10.02 -23.27 0.46
CA LEU A 52 -9.30 -22.73 1.60
C LEU A 52 -10.27 -22.22 2.68
N ALA A 53 -11.36 -21.54 2.29
CA ALA A 53 -12.40 -21.07 3.20
C ALA A 53 -13.01 -22.23 4.01
N GLY A 54 -13.17 -23.41 3.39
CA GLY A 54 -13.63 -24.62 4.07
C GLY A 54 -12.63 -25.20 5.10
N GLN A 55 -11.34 -24.85 4.99
CA GLN A 55 -10.27 -25.40 5.83
C GLN A 55 -9.85 -24.49 6.98
N ILE A 56 -10.29 -23.23 7.04
CA ILE A 56 -9.85 -22.26 8.07
C ILE A 56 -10.09 -22.76 9.49
N SER A 57 -11.23 -23.43 9.72
CA SER A 57 -11.58 -24.00 11.03
C SER A 57 -10.62 -25.09 11.51
N THR A 58 -9.72 -25.60 10.66
CA THR A 58 -8.68 -26.56 11.06
C THR A 58 -7.52 -25.90 11.82
N LEU A 59 -7.37 -24.57 11.70
CA LEU A 59 -6.35 -23.80 12.39
C LEU A 59 -6.70 -23.55 13.86
N GLN A 60 -5.69 -23.70 14.72
CA GLN A 60 -5.80 -23.52 16.17
C GLN A 60 -5.73 -22.04 16.58
N SER A 61 -4.88 -21.23 15.94
CA SER A 61 -4.71 -19.83 16.33
C SER A 61 -5.86 -18.96 15.82
N ALA A 62 -6.50 -18.23 16.74
CA ALA A 62 -7.52 -17.24 16.38
C ALA A 62 -6.94 -16.11 15.50
N GLU A 63 -5.66 -15.76 15.70
CA GLU A 63 -4.99 -14.79 14.85
C GLU A 63 -4.90 -15.29 13.40
N ASN A 64 -4.43 -16.53 13.21
CA ASN A 64 -4.28 -17.10 11.88
C ASN A 64 -5.64 -17.29 11.18
N ARG A 65 -6.66 -17.75 11.92
CA ARG A 65 -8.03 -17.85 11.40
C ARG A 65 -8.56 -16.49 10.94
N ALA A 66 -8.51 -15.47 11.80
CA ALA A 66 -8.97 -14.12 11.48
C ALA A 66 -8.21 -13.51 10.29
N ARG A 67 -6.88 -13.70 10.25
CA ARG A 67 -6.04 -13.19 9.17
C ARG A 67 -6.34 -13.86 7.83
N LEU A 68 -6.45 -15.18 7.79
CA LEU A 68 -6.73 -15.90 6.54
C LEU A 68 -8.17 -15.67 6.09
N ALA A 69 -9.14 -15.76 7.00
CA ALA A 69 -10.55 -15.58 6.67
C ALA A 69 -10.86 -14.17 6.16
N SER A 70 -10.28 -13.13 6.76
CA SER A 70 -10.47 -11.75 6.26
C SER A 70 -9.86 -11.54 4.87
N ASN A 71 -8.67 -12.12 4.59
CA ASN A 71 -8.06 -12.06 3.27
C ASN A 71 -8.86 -12.85 2.21
N ILE A 72 -9.37 -14.03 2.58
CA ILE A 72 -10.21 -14.83 1.69
C ILE A 72 -11.55 -14.12 1.43
N ALA A 73 -12.18 -13.55 2.46
CA ALA A 73 -13.42 -12.80 2.33
C ALA A 73 -13.29 -11.61 1.36
N GLU A 74 -12.24 -10.80 1.50
CA GLU A 74 -11.96 -9.72 0.54
C GLU A 74 -11.77 -10.27 -0.89
N SER A 75 -11.02 -11.36 -1.02
CA SER A 75 -10.72 -11.96 -2.33
C SER A 75 -11.96 -12.55 -3.00
N LEU A 76 -12.91 -13.07 -2.22
CA LEU A 76 -14.16 -13.65 -2.70
C LEU A 76 -15.28 -12.63 -2.89
N TRP A 77 -15.16 -11.40 -2.37
CA TRP A 77 -16.30 -10.46 -2.27
C TRP A 77 -17.06 -10.28 -3.60
N ASN A 78 -16.34 -10.04 -4.69
CA ASN A 78 -16.93 -9.81 -6.02
C ASN A 78 -17.41 -11.09 -6.73
N HIS A 79 -17.11 -12.26 -6.18
CA HIS A 79 -17.44 -13.58 -6.73
C HIS A 79 -18.58 -14.26 -5.94
N ASP A 80 -18.46 -14.32 -4.61
CA ASP A 80 -19.48 -14.79 -3.69
C ASP A 80 -19.50 -13.91 -2.42
N GLU A 81 -20.31 -12.86 -2.48
CA GLU A 81 -20.51 -11.93 -1.38
C GLU A 81 -21.11 -12.62 -0.14
N THR A 82 -21.99 -13.61 -0.32
CA THR A 82 -22.63 -14.31 0.79
C THR A 82 -21.61 -15.11 1.58
N ARG A 83 -20.70 -15.78 0.87
CA ARG A 83 -19.57 -16.49 1.46
C ARG A 83 -18.62 -15.55 2.18
N ALA A 84 -18.26 -14.44 1.54
CA ALA A 84 -17.40 -13.41 2.14
C ALA A 84 -17.99 -12.88 3.46
N ARG A 85 -19.28 -12.52 3.48
CA ARG A 85 -19.99 -12.07 4.69
C ARG A 85 -20.00 -13.13 5.78
N THR A 86 -20.20 -14.41 5.42
CA THR A 86 -20.17 -15.52 6.38
C THR A 86 -18.79 -15.67 7.03
N LEU A 87 -17.71 -15.55 6.25
CA LEU A 87 -16.35 -15.57 6.78
C LEU A 87 -16.08 -14.40 7.73
N LEU A 88 -16.56 -13.20 7.41
CA LEU A 88 -16.38 -12.02 8.26
C LEU A 88 -17.05 -12.15 9.64
N VAL A 89 -18.15 -12.91 9.75
CA VAL A 89 -18.75 -13.23 11.06
C VAL A 89 -17.77 -14.04 11.91
N SER A 90 -17.12 -15.06 11.34
CA SER A 90 -16.09 -15.83 12.08
C SER A 90 -14.86 -14.98 12.43
N VAL A 91 -14.46 -14.06 11.55
CA VAL A 91 -13.37 -13.11 11.83
C VAL A 91 -13.74 -12.20 13.01
N GLU A 92 -14.97 -11.72 13.08
CA GLU A 92 -15.47 -10.92 14.21
C GLU A 92 -15.33 -11.68 15.53
N GLU A 93 -15.75 -12.94 15.56
CA GLU A 93 -15.65 -13.81 16.74
C GLU A 93 -14.20 -14.04 17.17
N ASP A 94 -13.32 -14.35 16.22
CA ASP A 94 -11.89 -14.58 16.49
C ASP A 94 -11.18 -13.31 17.01
N ILE A 95 -11.49 -12.13 16.44
CA ILE A 95 -10.93 -10.86 16.90
C ILE A 95 -11.44 -10.50 18.29
N LYS A 96 -12.74 -10.65 18.56
CA LYS A 96 -13.31 -10.42 19.89
C LYS A 96 -12.66 -11.29 20.94
N ALA A 97 -12.53 -12.59 20.67
CA ALA A 97 -11.89 -13.52 21.58
C ALA A 97 -10.42 -13.16 21.83
N GLY A 98 -9.68 -12.81 20.78
CA GLY A 98 -8.29 -12.39 20.88
C GLY A 98 -8.08 -11.12 21.70
N LEU A 99 -8.97 -10.13 21.55
CA LEU A 99 -8.94 -8.89 22.32
C LEU A 99 -9.29 -9.12 23.80
N GLN A 100 -10.29 -9.95 24.10
CA GLN A 100 -10.71 -10.28 25.47
C GLN A 100 -9.65 -11.10 26.23
N ASN A 101 -8.94 -12.00 25.55
CA ASN A 101 -7.90 -12.82 26.16
C ASN A 101 -6.63 -12.03 26.49
N ALA A 102 -6.48 -10.82 25.94
CA ALA A 102 -5.31 -9.96 26.09
C ALA A 102 -5.50 -8.87 27.17
N ASP A 103 -6.27 -9.16 28.22
CA ASP A 103 -6.69 -8.21 29.27
C ASP A 103 -5.67 -8.01 30.42
N GLY A 104 -4.54 -8.72 30.39
CA GLY A 104 -3.46 -8.62 31.38
C GLY A 104 -2.38 -7.57 31.07
N ASP A 105 -1.54 -7.28 32.08
CA ASP A 105 -0.39 -6.36 31.98
C ASP A 105 0.93 -7.11 31.62
N ASP A 106 0.87 -8.40 31.31
CA ASP A 106 2.04 -9.15 30.83
C ASP A 106 2.47 -8.59 29.46
N PRO A 107 3.78 -8.36 29.20
CA PRO A 107 4.29 -8.03 27.86
C PRO A 107 3.73 -8.90 26.73
N SER A 108 3.43 -10.18 26.98
CA SER A 108 2.81 -11.08 25.99
C SER A 108 1.35 -10.70 25.67
N ASP A 109 0.58 -10.31 26.68
CA ASP A 109 -0.82 -9.91 26.53
C ASP A 109 -0.89 -8.56 25.81
N MET A 110 0.00 -7.61 26.15
CA MET A 110 0.11 -6.34 25.44
C MET A 110 0.39 -6.55 23.95
N GLN A 111 1.33 -7.43 23.60
CA GLN A 111 1.63 -7.74 22.19
C GLN A 111 0.45 -8.39 21.48
N THR A 112 -0.27 -9.29 22.16
CA THR A 112 -1.47 -9.94 21.62
C THR A 112 -2.56 -8.90 21.34
N ARG A 113 -2.78 -7.98 22.27
CA ARG A 113 -3.72 -6.86 22.10
C ARG A 113 -3.37 -6.02 20.87
N VAL A 114 -2.10 -5.63 20.72
CA VAL A 114 -1.64 -4.84 19.55
C VAL A 114 -1.92 -5.57 18.24
N VAL A 115 -1.64 -6.88 18.19
CA VAL A 115 -1.87 -7.67 16.97
C VAL A 115 -3.35 -7.76 16.60
N PHE A 116 -4.24 -7.99 17.57
CA PHE A 116 -5.67 -8.08 17.31
C PHE A 116 -6.29 -6.71 17.00
N LEU A 117 -5.79 -5.62 17.61
CA LEU A 117 -6.17 -4.27 17.22
C LEU A 117 -5.77 -3.99 15.78
N GLN A 118 -4.57 -4.39 15.35
CA GLN A 118 -4.16 -4.25 13.94
C GLN A 118 -5.05 -5.07 13.00
N LEU A 119 -5.34 -6.33 13.33
CA LEU A 119 -6.25 -7.17 12.54
C LEU A 119 -7.64 -6.55 12.41
N ARG A 120 -8.13 -5.91 13.48
CA ARG A 120 -9.41 -5.19 13.48
C ARG A 120 -9.38 -4.03 12.49
N VAL A 121 -8.34 -3.19 12.53
CA VAL A 121 -8.17 -2.07 11.58
C VAL A 121 -8.07 -2.59 10.14
N ASP A 122 -7.19 -3.55 9.88
CA ASP A 122 -6.99 -4.13 8.54
C ASP A 122 -8.30 -4.70 7.98
N THR A 123 -9.10 -5.36 8.82
CA THR A 123 -10.37 -5.96 8.40
C THR A 123 -11.43 -4.89 8.11
N VAL A 124 -11.54 -3.86 8.95
CA VAL A 124 -12.46 -2.73 8.71
C VAL A 124 -12.14 -2.04 7.39
N GLU A 125 -10.86 -1.77 7.11
CA GLU A 125 -10.44 -1.14 5.86
C GLU A 125 -10.77 -2.00 4.63
N ARG A 126 -10.63 -3.33 4.72
CA ARG A 126 -11.01 -4.25 3.64
C ARG A 126 -12.52 -4.23 3.40
N ILE A 127 -13.32 -4.35 4.45
CA ILE A 127 -14.78 -4.33 4.34
C ILE A 127 -15.23 -2.99 3.74
N ALA A 128 -14.62 -1.88 4.17
CA ALA A 128 -15.00 -0.54 3.76
C ALA A 128 -14.90 -0.29 2.25
N ARG A 129 -13.99 -0.98 1.55
CA ARG A 129 -13.86 -0.92 0.08
C ARG A 129 -15.08 -1.48 -0.66
N HIS A 130 -15.92 -2.24 0.03
CA HIS A 130 -17.04 -2.95 -0.56
C HIS A 130 -18.39 -2.61 0.08
N ASP A 131 -18.45 -2.56 1.41
CA ASP A 131 -19.66 -2.26 2.19
C ASP A 131 -19.30 -1.43 3.44
N PRO A 132 -19.35 -0.09 3.34
CA PRO A 132 -19.03 0.79 4.46
C PRO A 132 -19.94 0.62 5.69
N GLU A 133 -21.19 0.21 5.49
CA GLU A 133 -22.13 0.01 6.59
C GLU A 133 -21.77 -1.25 7.37
N LEU A 134 -21.41 -2.33 6.67
CA LEU A 134 -20.85 -3.53 7.28
C LEU A 134 -19.53 -3.24 7.99
N ALA A 135 -18.66 -2.40 7.41
CA ALA A 135 -17.38 -2.03 8.03
C ALA A 135 -17.60 -1.31 9.38
N LEU A 136 -18.56 -0.39 9.45
CA LEU A 136 -18.94 0.26 10.70
C LEU A 136 -19.59 -0.71 11.69
N ALA A 137 -20.45 -1.60 11.21
CA ALA A 137 -21.07 -2.63 12.06
C ALA A 137 -19.98 -3.51 12.68
N PHE A 138 -19.03 -4.00 11.87
CA PHE A 138 -17.88 -4.79 12.31
C PHE A 138 -17.01 -4.03 13.31
N LEU A 139 -16.70 -2.75 13.03
CA LEU A 139 -15.94 -1.90 13.95
C LEU A 139 -16.64 -1.84 15.32
N ARG A 140 -17.95 -1.57 15.35
CA ARG A 140 -18.72 -1.47 16.59
C ARG A 140 -18.86 -2.78 17.33
N THR A 141 -19.10 -3.87 16.63
CA THR A 141 -19.26 -5.18 17.27
C THR A 141 -17.93 -5.63 17.89
N THR A 142 -16.80 -5.37 17.24
CA THR A 142 -15.46 -5.70 17.73
C THR A 142 -14.87 -4.68 18.71
N GLU A 143 -15.63 -3.64 19.10
CA GLU A 143 -15.18 -2.69 20.11
C GLU A 143 -14.94 -3.41 21.45
N LEU A 144 -13.83 -3.08 22.12
CA LEU A 144 -13.57 -3.51 23.48
C LEU A 144 -14.66 -2.95 24.43
N GLY A 145 -15.61 -3.79 24.79
CA GLY A 145 -16.54 -3.50 25.89
C GLY A 145 -15.76 -3.46 27.19
N SER A 146 -15.73 -2.31 27.88
CA SER A 146 -14.93 -2.17 29.10
C SER A 146 -15.80 -1.77 30.30
N ASP A 147 -16.02 -2.74 31.20
CA ASP A 147 -16.41 -2.50 32.60
C ASP A 147 -15.23 -1.94 33.45
N LYS A 148 -14.03 -1.86 32.86
CA LYS A 148 -12.83 -1.27 33.49
C LYS A 148 -12.42 0.04 32.80
N PRO A 149 -11.79 0.99 33.53
CA PRO A 149 -11.23 2.19 32.92
C PRO A 149 -10.21 1.79 31.87
N ARG A 150 -10.42 2.25 30.63
CA ARG A 150 -9.47 2.05 29.53
C ARG A 150 -8.12 2.69 29.90
N PRO A 151 -6.98 2.07 29.54
CA PRO A 151 -5.70 2.79 29.47
C PRO A 151 -5.88 4.13 28.74
N TYR A 152 -5.18 5.16 29.18
CA TYR A 152 -5.27 6.50 28.61
C TYR A 152 -4.93 6.43 27.10
N GLY A 153 -5.90 6.69 26.20
CA GLY A 153 -5.72 6.67 24.74
C GLY A 153 -6.75 5.87 23.94
N ASP A 154 -7.28 4.77 24.48
CA ASP A 154 -8.07 3.80 23.67
C ASP A 154 -9.44 4.34 23.20
N ALA A 155 -10.11 5.19 23.99
CA ALA A 155 -11.39 5.80 23.57
C ALA A 155 -11.21 6.84 22.46
N GLN A 156 -10.04 7.49 22.41
CA GLN A 156 -9.66 8.39 21.32
C GLN A 156 -9.38 7.57 20.06
N THR A 157 -8.72 6.41 20.19
CA THR A 157 -8.46 5.46 19.09
C THR A 157 -9.73 5.00 18.38
N GLU A 158 -10.82 4.71 19.10
CA GLU A 158 -12.09 4.29 18.48
C GLU A 158 -12.74 5.38 17.62
N ARG A 159 -12.73 6.61 18.12
CA ARG A 159 -13.24 7.76 17.38
C ARG A 159 -12.38 8.06 16.15
N ASP A 160 -11.07 7.94 16.29
CA ASP A 160 -10.11 8.16 15.20
C ASP A 160 -10.27 7.08 14.11
N LEU A 161 -10.59 5.83 14.49
CA LEU A 161 -10.90 4.76 13.55
C LEU A 161 -12.22 5.00 12.79
N GLU A 162 -13.29 5.42 13.47
CA GLU A 162 -14.55 5.80 12.81
C GLU A 162 -14.34 6.95 11.81
N LEU A 163 -13.51 7.95 12.15
CA LEU A 163 -13.19 9.06 11.25
C LEU A 163 -12.28 8.65 10.09
N ARG A 164 -11.31 7.74 10.32
CA ARG A 164 -10.48 7.17 9.25
C ARG A 164 -11.34 6.38 8.27
N LEU A 165 -12.31 5.60 8.77
CA LEU A 165 -13.30 4.93 7.93
C LEU A 165 -14.11 5.96 7.12
N ALA A 166 -14.61 7.02 7.76
CA ALA A 166 -15.35 8.08 7.09
C ALA A 166 -14.55 8.73 5.95
N LYS A 167 -13.25 8.97 6.18
CA LYS A 167 -12.32 9.47 5.18
C LYS A 167 -12.16 8.48 4.03
N ALA A 168 -11.83 7.22 4.32
CA ALA A 168 -11.58 6.20 3.30
C ALA A 168 -12.72 6.06 2.30
N ILE A 169 -13.96 6.19 2.77
CA ILE A 169 -15.18 6.01 1.95
C ILE A 169 -15.78 7.33 1.44
N ALA A 170 -15.26 8.49 1.84
CA ALA A 170 -15.85 9.79 1.52
C ALA A 170 -16.00 10.02 0.02
N ALA A 171 -15.10 9.43 -0.79
CA ALA A 171 -15.15 9.52 -2.25
C ALA A 171 -16.32 8.73 -2.86
N ASP A 172 -16.70 7.60 -2.26
CA ASP A 172 -17.66 6.66 -2.86
C ASP A 172 -19.03 6.68 -2.15
N ASN A 173 -19.06 7.03 -0.87
CA ASN A 173 -20.26 7.12 -0.05
C ASN A 173 -20.25 8.39 0.83
N PRO A 174 -20.46 9.58 0.23
CA PRO A 174 -20.34 10.86 0.92
C PRO A 174 -21.41 11.07 2.01
N ASP A 175 -22.61 10.52 1.85
CA ASP A 175 -23.68 10.67 2.84
C ASP A 175 -23.37 9.88 4.12
N PHE A 176 -22.79 8.70 3.98
CA PHE A 176 -22.34 7.92 5.13
C PHE A 176 -21.11 8.54 5.79
N ALA A 177 -20.16 9.04 5.01
CA ALA A 177 -19.03 9.81 5.54
C ALA A 177 -19.49 11.07 6.30
N LEU A 178 -20.48 11.80 5.78
CA LEU A 178 -21.12 12.93 6.46
C LEU A 178 -21.80 12.49 7.77
N LYS A 179 -22.53 11.36 7.77
CA LYS A 179 -23.15 10.78 8.97
C LYS A 179 -22.12 10.47 10.05
N LEU A 180 -20.97 9.88 9.69
CA LEU A 180 -19.88 9.62 10.62
C LEU A 180 -19.23 10.92 11.13
N GLY A 181 -19.01 11.89 10.23
CA GLY A 181 -18.54 13.23 10.59
C GLY A 181 -19.44 13.89 11.64
N ARG A 182 -20.77 13.83 11.46
CA ARG A 182 -21.77 14.31 12.43
C ARG A 182 -21.68 13.59 13.77
N GLN A 183 -21.54 12.27 13.75
CA GLN A 183 -21.42 11.47 14.98
C GLN A 183 -20.14 11.83 15.76
N SER A 184 -19.02 12.00 15.07
CA SER A 184 -17.78 12.47 15.69
C SER A 184 -17.91 13.91 16.20
N LEU A 185 -18.50 14.81 15.41
CA LEU A 185 -18.74 16.21 15.79
C LEU A 185 -19.62 16.29 17.03
N ALA A 186 -20.64 15.43 17.17
CA ALA A 186 -21.49 15.37 18.36
C ALA A 186 -20.68 15.10 19.63
N ARG A 187 -19.63 14.27 19.55
CA ARG A 187 -18.73 13.92 20.68
C ARG A 187 -17.66 14.97 21.00
N GLY A 188 -17.41 15.95 20.12
CA GLY A 188 -16.45 17.04 20.35
C GLY A 188 -15.73 17.46 19.07
N PHE A 189 -14.68 18.28 19.18
CA PHE A 189 -13.80 18.62 18.06
C PHE A 189 -12.70 17.58 17.89
N SER A 190 -12.21 17.38 16.66
CA SER A 190 -11.11 16.47 16.30
C SER A 190 -10.47 16.95 15.01
N ALA A 191 -9.13 16.95 14.94
CA ALA A 191 -8.39 17.35 13.74
C ALA A 191 -8.79 16.53 12.49
N ASP A 192 -9.19 15.27 12.68
CA ASP A 192 -9.63 14.40 11.59
C ASP A 192 -10.93 14.87 10.91
N LEU A 193 -11.77 15.65 11.59
CA LEU A 193 -12.95 16.26 10.97
C LEU A 193 -12.58 17.28 9.90
N VAL A 194 -11.48 18.02 10.08
CA VAL A 194 -11.00 18.98 9.07
C VAL A 194 -10.53 18.24 7.82
N SER A 195 -9.80 17.13 7.96
CA SER A 195 -9.36 16.37 6.80
C SER A 195 -10.51 15.61 6.12
N LEU A 196 -11.51 15.13 6.87
CA LEU A 196 -12.75 14.59 6.30
C LEU A 196 -13.49 15.66 5.48
N LEU A 197 -13.62 16.87 6.03
CA LEU A 197 -14.22 18.00 5.32
C LEU A 197 -13.49 18.31 4.01
N ALA A 198 -12.16 18.37 4.05
CA ALA A 198 -11.34 18.61 2.86
C ALA A 198 -11.54 17.51 1.80
N GLN A 199 -11.63 16.24 2.22
CA GLN A 199 -11.86 15.12 1.31
C GLN A 199 -13.26 15.14 0.68
N LEU A 200 -14.30 15.40 1.49
CA LEU A 200 -15.66 15.61 0.98
C LEU A 200 -15.67 16.79 0.01
N HIS A 201 -14.99 17.90 0.29
CA HIS A 201 -15.02 19.08 -0.56
C HIS A 201 -14.48 18.82 -1.98
N ARG A 202 -13.49 17.92 -2.12
CA ARG A 202 -12.88 17.60 -3.42
C ARG A 202 -13.87 16.99 -4.41
N LYS A 203 -14.68 16.01 -3.98
CA LYS A 203 -15.59 15.26 -4.86
C LYS A 203 -17.08 15.55 -4.62
N HIS A 204 -17.43 15.97 -3.41
CA HIS A 204 -18.80 16.04 -2.88
C HIS A 204 -19.03 17.36 -2.12
N ARG A 205 -18.96 18.47 -2.87
CA ARG A 205 -19.01 19.84 -2.32
C ARG A 205 -20.24 20.11 -1.46
N GLU A 206 -21.39 19.54 -1.80
CA GLU A 206 -22.64 19.75 -1.06
C GLU A 206 -22.53 19.20 0.36
N GLN A 207 -22.13 17.93 0.52
CA GLN A 207 -21.93 17.27 1.82
C GLN A 207 -20.85 17.98 2.63
N ALA A 208 -19.77 18.43 1.98
CA ALA A 208 -18.74 19.22 2.63
C ALA A 208 -19.29 20.54 3.20
N LEU A 209 -20.08 21.28 2.42
CA LEU A 209 -20.68 22.53 2.88
C LEU A 209 -21.69 22.32 4.02
N ILE A 210 -22.44 21.21 4.00
CA ILE A 210 -23.31 20.82 5.11
C ILE A 210 -22.49 20.58 6.38
N LEU A 211 -21.45 19.75 6.30
CA LEU A 211 -20.56 19.47 7.44
C LEU A 211 -19.89 20.74 7.96
N TYR A 212 -19.40 21.60 7.05
CA TYR A 212 -18.77 22.87 7.41
C TYR A 212 -19.72 23.76 8.20
N LYS A 213 -20.97 23.96 7.74
CA LYS A 213 -21.97 24.77 8.46
C LYS A 213 -22.31 24.18 9.83
N GLU A 214 -22.40 22.86 9.94
CA GLU A 214 -22.66 22.19 11.22
C GLU A 214 -21.48 22.35 12.20
N ILE A 215 -20.24 22.28 11.70
CA ILE A 215 -19.03 22.55 12.48
C ILE A 215 -19.04 23.99 13.02
N ILE A 216 -19.29 24.98 12.16
CA ILE A 216 -19.35 26.39 12.53
C ILE A 216 -20.46 26.66 13.55
N SER A 217 -21.63 26.04 13.36
CA SER A 217 -22.73 26.11 14.33
C SER A 217 -22.33 25.55 15.70
N LYS A 218 -21.54 24.47 15.76
CA LYS A 218 -21.02 23.94 17.03
C LYS A 218 -19.98 24.87 17.65
N LEU A 219 -19.04 25.40 16.85
CA LEU A 219 -18.02 26.36 17.32
C LEU A 219 -18.65 27.63 17.90
N ARG A 220 -19.77 28.09 17.33
CA ARG A 220 -20.53 29.25 17.84
C ARG A 220 -21.00 29.07 19.28
N ASN A 221 -21.24 27.84 19.70
CA ASN A 221 -21.68 27.52 21.07
C ASN A 221 -20.51 27.17 22.01
N ALA A 222 -19.26 27.19 21.52
CA ALA A 222 -18.07 26.96 22.32
C ALA A 222 -17.48 28.28 22.80
N ASP A 223 -16.90 28.28 24.00
CA ASP A 223 -16.13 29.42 24.52
C ASP A 223 -14.68 29.30 24.03
N LEU A 224 -14.39 29.88 22.86
CA LEU A 224 -13.07 29.76 22.21
C LEU A 224 -11.91 30.27 23.09
N ALA A 225 -12.17 31.12 24.08
CA ALA A 225 -11.12 31.62 24.96
C ALA A 225 -10.82 30.69 26.15
N ARG A 226 -11.75 29.78 26.48
CA ARG A 226 -11.67 28.86 27.62
C ARG A 226 -11.65 27.39 27.21
N ASP A 227 -11.86 27.09 25.94
CA ASP A 227 -11.77 25.77 25.35
C ASP A 227 -10.62 25.75 24.32
N PRO A 228 -9.40 25.39 24.75
CA PRO A 228 -8.23 25.33 23.87
C PRO A 228 -8.43 24.40 22.67
N VAL A 229 -9.17 23.29 22.85
CA VAL A 229 -9.44 22.31 21.80
C VAL A 229 -10.35 22.92 20.72
N ALA A 230 -11.37 23.67 21.13
CA ALA A 230 -12.24 24.38 20.19
C ALA A 230 -11.50 25.52 19.47
N SER A 231 -10.65 26.26 20.18
CA SER A 231 -9.82 27.34 19.63
C SER A 231 -8.87 26.81 18.55
N GLU A 232 -8.06 25.81 18.89
CA GLU A 232 -7.10 25.16 17.99
C GLU A 232 -7.80 24.53 16.78
N PHE A 233 -8.93 23.84 17.00
CA PHE A 233 -9.70 23.28 15.91
C PHE A 233 -10.24 24.37 14.96
N GLY A 234 -10.77 25.47 15.49
CA GLY A 234 -11.31 26.57 14.70
C GLY A 234 -10.24 27.32 13.91
N GLU A 235 -9.05 27.50 14.50
CA GLU A 235 -7.88 28.09 13.84
C GLU A 235 -7.43 27.22 12.67
N ASN A 236 -7.21 25.92 12.92
CA ASN A 236 -6.84 24.96 11.89
C ASN A 236 -7.87 24.94 10.74
N LEU A 237 -9.16 24.98 11.07
CA LEU A 237 -10.22 25.07 10.08
C LEU A 237 -10.14 26.37 9.25
N ALA A 238 -9.83 27.50 9.87
CA ALA A 238 -9.72 28.79 9.19
C ALA A 238 -8.52 28.85 8.23
N HIS A 239 -7.42 28.19 8.56
CA HIS A 239 -6.26 28.06 7.67
C HIS A 239 -6.52 27.09 6.52
N SER A 240 -7.00 25.87 6.81
CA SER A 240 -7.15 24.80 5.83
C SER A 240 -8.40 24.90 4.95
N PHE A 241 -9.43 25.64 5.38
CA PHE A 241 -10.69 25.74 4.65
C PHE A 241 -11.14 27.20 4.50
N SER A 242 -10.49 27.91 3.59
CA SER A 242 -10.75 29.32 3.27
C SER A 242 -11.35 29.51 1.86
N PRO A 243 -11.96 30.67 1.54
CA PRO A 243 -12.48 30.95 0.20
C PRO A 243 -11.37 30.88 -0.87
N PRO A 244 -11.64 30.30 -2.05
CA PRO A 244 -12.96 29.96 -2.60
C PRO A 244 -13.50 28.56 -2.22
N ALA A 245 -12.77 27.76 -1.45
CA ALA A 245 -13.23 26.43 -1.04
C ALA A 245 -14.37 26.50 0.00
N ALA A 246 -14.24 27.42 0.95
CA ALA A 246 -15.29 27.72 1.92
C ALA A 246 -16.34 28.67 1.36
N ASP A 247 -17.59 28.51 1.84
CA ASP A 247 -18.63 29.53 1.65
C ASP A 247 -18.19 30.84 2.33
N GLU A 248 -18.17 31.92 1.56
CA GLU A 248 -17.58 33.19 1.99
C GLU A 248 -18.33 33.81 3.19
N SER A 249 -19.65 33.62 3.25
CA SER A 249 -20.46 34.13 4.36
C SER A 249 -20.19 33.38 5.65
N THR A 250 -20.09 32.06 5.56
CA THR A 250 -19.79 31.16 6.69
C THR A 250 -18.35 31.34 7.17
N PHE A 251 -17.40 31.55 6.25
CA PHE A 251 -16.01 31.87 6.61
C PHE A 251 -15.89 33.23 7.32
N ARG A 252 -16.62 34.25 6.86
CA ARG A 252 -16.71 35.54 7.56
C ARG A 252 -17.25 35.38 8.98
N GLU A 253 -18.22 34.49 9.17
CA GLU A 253 -18.73 34.17 10.51
C GLU A 253 -17.64 33.57 11.40
N LEU A 254 -16.89 32.56 10.92
CA LEU A 254 -15.79 31.94 11.65
C LEU A 254 -14.78 32.97 12.15
N ILE A 255 -14.29 33.82 11.24
CA ILE A 255 -13.32 34.86 11.58
C ILE A 255 -13.94 35.90 12.53
N GLY A 256 -15.20 36.26 12.33
CA GLY A 256 -15.94 37.17 13.21
C GLY A 256 -16.07 36.63 14.64
N MET A 257 -16.22 35.32 14.83
CA MET A 257 -16.23 34.68 16.15
C MET A 257 -14.89 34.85 16.86
N PHE A 258 -13.77 34.59 16.18
CA PHE A 258 -12.43 34.78 16.74
C PHE A 258 -12.14 36.23 17.10
N ILE A 259 -12.48 37.20 16.24
CA ILE A 259 -12.33 38.63 16.55
C ILE A 259 -13.16 39.01 17.79
N THR A 260 -14.37 38.47 17.90
CA THR A 260 -15.26 38.77 19.04
C THR A 260 -14.72 38.18 20.32
N SER A 261 -14.37 36.89 20.32
CA SER A 261 -13.78 36.22 21.48
C SER A 261 -12.48 36.89 21.94
N ALA A 262 -11.59 37.27 21.01
CA ALA A 262 -10.34 37.98 21.33
C ALA A 262 -10.58 39.34 22.00
N LEU A 263 -11.51 40.14 21.47
CA LEU A 263 -11.80 41.47 22.02
C LEU A 263 -12.51 41.39 23.38
N GLU A 264 -13.43 40.45 23.55
CA GLU A 264 -14.16 40.23 24.82
C GLU A 264 -13.22 39.70 25.92
N ASN A 265 -12.17 38.94 25.56
CA ASN A 265 -11.17 38.44 26.50
C ASN A 265 -9.98 39.38 26.72
N GLY A 266 -10.01 40.59 26.14
CA GLY A 266 -9.04 41.64 26.45
C GLY A 266 -7.78 41.64 25.59
N CYS A 267 -7.70 40.84 24.51
CA CYS A 267 -6.59 40.87 23.56
C CYS A 267 -6.42 42.21 22.83
N GLY A 268 -7.39 43.12 22.93
CA GLY A 268 -7.28 44.49 22.40
C GLY A 268 -6.42 45.43 23.24
N ALA A 269 -5.95 44.99 24.41
CA ALA A 269 -5.02 45.72 25.26
C ALA A 269 -3.70 44.95 25.37
N LYS A 270 -2.61 45.67 25.65
CA LYS A 270 -1.32 45.04 25.90
C LYS A 270 -1.39 44.25 27.22
N LEU A 271 -1.32 42.93 27.13
CA LEU A 271 -1.27 42.02 28.27
C LEU A 271 0.18 41.86 28.76
N SER A 272 0.33 41.39 30.00
CA SER A 272 1.62 40.98 30.54
C SER A 272 1.93 39.54 30.10
N ASP A 273 3.21 39.22 29.92
CA ASP A 273 3.65 37.87 29.54
C ASP A 273 3.25 36.77 30.54
N GLU A 274 2.96 37.14 31.81
CA GLU A 274 2.49 36.23 32.87
C GLU A 274 0.95 36.04 32.90
N ASP A 275 0.21 36.76 32.05
CA ASP A 275 -1.26 36.66 31.99
C ASP A 275 -1.68 35.39 31.23
N GLU A 276 -2.52 34.54 31.85
CA GLU A 276 -3.01 33.29 31.26
C GLU A 276 -3.73 33.49 29.91
N ARG A 277 -4.24 34.71 29.65
CA ARG A 277 -4.91 35.05 28.38
C ARG A 277 -3.93 35.30 27.23
N THR A 278 -2.66 35.52 27.53
CA THR A 278 -1.62 35.80 26.53
C THR A 278 -1.45 34.63 25.56
N GLU A 279 -1.61 33.38 26.01
CA GLU A 279 -1.56 32.19 25.15
C GLU A 279 -2.65 32.24 24.06
N PHE A 280 -3.91 32.46 24.46
CA PHE A 280 -5.03 32.62 23.53
C PHE A 280 -4.81 33.83 22.60
N CYS A 281 -4.38 34.98 23.11
CA CYS A 281 -4.16 36.17 22.27
C CYS A 281 -3.00 35.99 21.26
N ASN A 282 -1.95 35.26 21.63
CA ASN A 282 -0.87 34.87 20.72
C ASN A 282 -1.38 33.95 19.61
N GLN A 283 -2.20 32.95 19.96
CA GLN A 283 -2.81 32.03 19.00
C GLN A 283 -3.65 32.79 17.96
N ILE A 284 -4.45 33.77 18.39
CA ILE A 284 -5.23 34.64 17.50
C ILE A 284 -4.37 35.41 16.48
N GLY A 285 -3.10 35.68 16.83
CA GLY A 285 -2.15 36.37 15.96
C GLY A 285 -1.98 35.72 14.58
N SER A 286 -2.08 34.38 14.49
CA SER A 286 -1.96 33.63 13.23
C SER A 286 -3.10 33.95 12.23
N LEU A 287 -4.27 34.32 12.75
CA LEU A 287 -5.48 34.62 11.97
C LEU A 287 -5.59 36.10 11.58
N LEU A 288 -4.67 36.96 12.02
CA LEU A 288 -4.71 38.41 11.74
C LEU A 288 -4.83 38.75 10.25
N PRO A 289 -4.11 38.10 9.32
CA PRO A 289 -4.28 38.38 7.88
C PRO A 289 -5.72 38.16 7.40
N GLN A 290 -6.37 37.09 7.86
CA GLN A 290 -7.77 36.78 7.54
C GLN A 290 -8.72 37.79 8.20
N MET A 291 -8.43 38.19 9.45
CA MET A 291 -9.20 39.20 10.19
C MET A 291 -9.15 40.57 9.52
N GLU A 292 -7.96 41.04 9.13
CA GLU A 292 -7.78 42.32 8.44
C GLU A 292 -8.54 42.37 7.12
N ARG A 293 -8.63 41.25 6.40
CA ARG A 293 -9.41 41.15 5.16
C ARG A 293 -10.92 41.26 5.39
N ILE A 294 -11.41 40.78 6.53
CA ILE A 294 -12.86 40.64 6.81
C ILE A 294 -13.41 41.83 7.61
N ASP A 295 -12.71 42.25 8.65
CA ASP A 295 -13.07 43.39 9.50
C ASP A 295 -11.80 44.17 9.89
N PRO A 296 -11.28 45.02 8.99
CA PRO A 296 -10.06 45.79 9.23
C PRO A 296 -10.14 46.66 10.50
N LEU A 297 -11.32 47.17 10.85
CA LEU A 297 -11.49 48.10 11.96
C LEU A 297 -11.30 47.38 13.31
N ARG A 298 -11.91 46.20 13.47
CA ARG A 298 -11.74 45.41 14.70
C ARG A 298 -10.38 44.73 14.75
N ALA A 299 -9.88 44.24 13.62
CA ALA A 299 -8.55 43.61 13.51
C ALA A 299 -7.41 44.58 13.90
N ALA A 300 -7.53 45.87 13.58
CA ALA A 300 -6.52 46.87 13.93
C ALA A 300 -6.21 46.94 15.45
N ARG A 301 -7.17 46.58 16.30
CA ARG A 301 -6.99 46.53 17.77
C ARG A 301 -6.14 45.34 18.23
N LEU A 302 -6.02 44.31 17.40
CA LEU A 302 -5.30 43.05 17.69
C LEU A 302 -3.91 43.00 17.03
N LYS A 303 -3.56 43.99 16.20
CA LYS A 303 -2.34 44.03 15.39
C LYS A 303 -1.02 43.88 16.16
N HIS A 304 -1.02 44.12 17.46
CA HIS A 304 0.17 43.94 18.29
C HIS A 304 0.51 42.47 18.59
N TRP A 305 -0.38 41.54 18.22
CA TRP A 305 -0.16 40.09 18.30
C TRP A 305 0.34 39.45 17.00
N THR A 306 0.74 40.26 16.00
CA THR A 306 1.31 39.72 14.76
C THR A 306 2.59 38.93 15.07
N PRO A 307 2.71 37.66 14.63
CA PRO A 307 3.91 36.86 14.81
C PRO A 307 5.15 37.56 14.23
N GLU A 308 6.27 37.56 14.96
CA GLU A 308 7.51 38.21 14.51
C GLU A 308 8.16 37.49 13.31
N ASP A 309 7.98 36.18 13.20
CA ASP A 309 8.48 35.35 12.10
C ASP A 309 7.37 34.39 11.65
N PRO A 310 6.56 34.75 10.63
CA PRO A 310 5.53 33.85 10.12
C PRO A 310 6.22 32.66 9.45
N GLU A 311 6.11 31.46 10.04
CA GLU A 311 6.56 30.25 9.36
C GLU A 311 5.93 30.18 7.96
N PRO A 312 6.71 29.86 6.90
CA PRO A 312 6.14 29.70 5.58
C PRO A 312 5.06 28.63 5.63
N HIS A 313 3.80 29.05 5.45
CA HIS A 313 2.66 28.16 5.49
C HIS A 313 2.70 27.25 4.26
N TRP A 314 3.23 26.04 4.44
CA TRP A 314 3.11 24.94 3.49
C TRP A 314 1.63 24.59 3.37
N SER A 315 1.01 24.68 2.18
CA SER A 315 -0.39 24.28 2.01
C SER A 315 -0.51 22.75 2.05
N PRO A 316 -1.05 22.14 3.12
CA PRO A 316 -1.18 20.69 3.21
C PRO A 316 -2.08 20.13 2.09
N GLU A 317 -2.97 20.97 1.56
CA GLU A 317 -3.88 20.64 0.46
C GLU A 317 -3.13 20.29 -0.82
N ALA A 318 -2.06 21.02 -1.15
CA ALA A 318 -1.31 20.81 -2.40
C ALA A 318 -0.55 19.47 -2.40
N TYR A 319 0.04 19.09 -1.26
CA TYR A 319 0.66 17.76 -1.09
C TYR A 319 -0.39 16.64 -1.13
N ASN A 320 -1.51 16.82 -0.46
CA ASN A 320 -2.59 15.84 -0.48
C ASN A 320 -3.23 15.70 -1.88
N GLU A 321 -3.29 16.77 -2.69
CA GLU A 321 -3.73 16.71 -4.09
C GLU A 321 -2.69 16.00 -4.97
N LEU A 322 -1.40 16.30 -4.79
CA LEU A 322 -0.31 15.64 -5.52
C LEU A 322 -0.25 14.14 -5.24
N SER A 323 -0.39 13.73 -3.96
CA SER A 323 -0.39 12.32 -3.59
C SER A 323 -1.51 11.55 -4.30
N ASP A 324 -2.74 12.08 -4.27
CA ASP A 324 -3.89 11.45 -4.92
C ASP A 324 -3.74 11.38 -6.45
N LEU A 325 -3.25 12.45 -7.09
CA LEU A 325 -3.03 12.45 -8.55
C LEU A 325 -1.88 11.52 -8.96
N THR A 326 -0.89 11.33 -8.10
CA THR A 326 0.21 10.37 -8.35
C THR A 326 -0.35 8.95 -8.40
N GLU A 327 -1.25 8.60 -7.49
CA GLU A 327 -1.89 7.28 -7.44
C GLU A 327 -2.98 7.09 -8.50
N HIS A 328 -3.93 8.02 -8.62
CA HIS A 328 -5.17 7.84 -9.38
C HIS A 328 -5.35 8.79 -10.58
N GLY A 329 -4.60 9.89 -10.63
CA GLY A 329 -4.74 10.93 -11.65
C GLY A 329 -4.08 10.62 -12.99
N THR A 330 -4.16 11.55 -13.94
CA THR A 330 -3.43 11.51 -15.21
C THR A 330 -2.23 12.47 -15.21
N VAL A 331 -1.34 12.32 -16.19
CA VAL A 331 -0.22 13.27 -16.39
C VAL A 331 -0.74 14.69 -16.64
N ASP A 332 -1.87 14.86 -17.34
CA ASP A 332 -2.46 16.18 -17.58
C ASP A 332 -3.00 16.83 -16.29
N ASP A 333 -3.61 16.03 -15.41
CA ASP A 333 -4.10 16.53 -14.13
C ASP A 333 -2.94 17.05 -13.26
N MET A 334 -1.81 16.34 -13.28
CA MET A 334 -0.59 16.75 -12.57
C MET A 334 -0.01 18.04 -13.17
N LEU A 335 0.05 18.16 -14.50
CA LEU A 335 0.51 19.39 -15.15
C LEU A 335 -0.44 20.58 -14.91
N ALA A 336 -1.75 20.33 -14.77
CA ALA A 336 -2.70 21.35 -14.34
C ALA A 336 -2.47 21.76 -12.87
N LEU A 337 -2.15 20.79 -11.99
CA LEU A 337 -1.80 21.04 -10.60
C LEU A 337 -0.54 21.92 -10.46
N ALA A 338 0.49 21.68 -11.29
CA ALA A 338 1.70 22.51 -11.33
C ALA A 338 1.40 23.99 -11.64
N LYS A 339 0.42 24.27 -12.52
CA LYS A 339 -0.04 25.64 -12.79
C LYS A 339 -0.77 26.27 -11.61
N LYS A 340 -1.51 25.45 -10.85
CA LYS A 340 -2.26 25.88 -9.66
C LYS A 340 -1.32 26.17 -8.47
N TYR A 341 -0.20 25.43 -8.37
CA TYR A 341 0.79 25.57 -7.30
C TYR A 341 2.21 25.78 -7.86
N PRO A 342 2.54 26.97 -8.38
CA PRO A 342 3.85 27.25 -8.97
C PRO A 342 5.05 27.04 -8.02
N GLN A 343 4.82 27.11 -6.71
CA GLN A 343 5.82 26.84 -5.68
C GLN A 343 6.20 25.35 -5.57
N MET A 344 5.37 24.44 -6.08
CA MET A 344 5.60 22.99 -6.11
C MET A 344 5.84 22.46 -7.55
N GLU A 345 6.00 23.34 -8.52
CA GLU A 345 6.16 22.98 -9.95
C GLU A 345 7.29 21.95 -10.16
N ASP A 346 8.39 22.08 -9.41
CA ASP A 346 9.55 21.18 -9.47
C ASP A 346 9.20 19.74 -9.10
N GLU A 347 8.51 19.56 -7.96
CA GLU A 347 8.11 18.24 -7.48
C GLU A 347 6.99 17.66 -8.35
N ILE A 348 5.99 18.46 -8.70
CA ILE A 348 4.85 18.02 -9.51
C ILE A 348 5.31 17.60 -10.91
N SER A 349 6.20 18.37 -11.56
CA SER A 349 6.73 18.05 -12.89
C SER A 349 7.60 16.79 -12.89
N TRP A 350 8.36 16.58 -11.82
CA TRP A 350 9.12 15.34 -11.61
C TRP A 350 8.20 14.12 -11.54
N GLN A 351 7.15 14.18 -10.72
CA GLN A 351 6.19 13.08 -10.59
C GLN A 351 5.40 12.84 -11.90
N ALA A 352 5.03 13.91 -12.62
CA ALA A 352 4.35 13.81 -13.91
C ALA A 352 5.24 13.16 -14.99
N MET A 353 6.54 13.47 -15.00
CA MET A 353 7.52 12.83 -15.87
C MET A 353 7.60 11.32 -15.58
N LEU A 354 7.82 10.93 -14.31
CA LEU A 354 7.90 9.52 -13.92
C LEU A 354 6.61 8.75 -14.26
N LYS A 355 5.45 9.38 -14.11
CA LYS A 355 4.17 8.78 -14.50
C LYS A 355 4.06 8.56 -16.00
N ALA A 356 4.50 9.51 -16.82
CA ALA A 356 4.56 9.35 -18.27
C ALA A 356 5.52 8.21 -18.68
N GLU A 357 6.68 8.09 -18.03
CA GLU A 357 7.62 6.98 -18.24
C GLU A 357 7.02 5.62 -17.85
N GLY A 358 6.38 5.54 -16.70
CA GLY A 358 5.70 4.32 -16.23
C GLY A 358 4.56 3.86 -17.14
N LEU A 359 3.95 4.78 -17.88
CA LEU A 359 2.95 4.49 -18.92
C LEU A 359 3.57 4.15 -20.30
N GLY A 360 4.89 4.24 -20.43
CA GLY A 360 5.61 4.01 -21.69
C GLY A 360 5.59 5.19 -22.66
N ASP A 361 5.05 6.35 -22.26
CA ASP A 361 4.97 7.56 -23.10
C ASP A 361 6.25 8.42 -22.95
N ILE A 362 7.35 7.89 -23.49
CA ILE A 362 8.66 8.54 -23.32
C ILE A 362 8.76 9.88 -24.06
N ALA A 363 8.06 10.02 -25.19
CA ALA A 363 8.02 11.29 -25.91
C ALA A 363 7.44 12.40 -25.03
N ARG A 364 6.37 12.08 -24.28
CA ARG A 364 5.77 12.99 -23.32
C ARG A 364 6.65 13.23 -22.10
N ALA A 365 7.29 12.21 -21.55
CA ALA A 365 8.26 12.39 -20.46
C ALA A 365 9.39 13.36 -20.85
N LYS A 366 9.99 13.18 -22.04
CA LYS A 366 11.03 14.08 -22.57
C LYS A 366 10.50 15.49 -22.75
N LYS A 367 9.25 15.62 -23.22
CA LYS A 367 8.60 16.93 -23.36
C LYS A 367 8.44 17.63 -22.00
N ILE A 368 7.94 16.93 -20.98
CA ILE A 368 7.81 17.48 -19.62
C ILE A 368 9.16 17.96 -19.08
N ALA A 369 10.20 17.14 -19.22
CA ALA A 369 11.56 17.51 -18.81
C ALA A 369 12.13 18.69 -19.62
N THR A 370 11.85 18.77 -20.92
CA THR A 370 12.34 19.85 -21.79
C THR A 370 11.60 21.17 -21.55
N ASP A 371 10.29 21.10 -21.28
CA ASP A 371 9.45 22.27 -21.02
C ASP A 371 9.66 22.84 -19.60
N TYR A 372 10.32 22.09 -18.71
CA TYR A 372 10.69 22.55 -17.37
C TYR A 372 11.80 23.64 -17.44
N GLY A 373 11.41 24.89 -17.21
CA GLY A 373 12.26 26.07 -17.45
C GLY A 373 12.78 26.81 -16.22
N ARG A 374 12.47 26.37 -15.00
CA ARG A 374 12.88 27.06 -13.75
C ARG A 374 14.34 26.82 -13.38
N ASP A 375 14.80 25.58 -13.47
CA ASP A 375 16.14 25.17 -13.10
C ASP A 375 16.81 24.30 -14.18
N PRO A 376 17.83 24.81 -14.88
CA PRO A 376 18.58 24.04 -15.88
C PRO A 376 19.27 22.79 -15.34
N GLU A 377 19.66 22.76 -14.06
CA GLU A 377 20.28 21.58 -13.47
C GLU A 377 19.26 20.48 -13.22
N ARG A 378 18.10 20.84 -12.66
CA ARG A 378 16.98 19.91 -12.51
C ARG A 378 16.48 19.38 -13.85
N GLN A 379 16.40 20.22 -14.88
CA GLN A 379 16.11 19.81 -16.25
C GLN A 379 17.08 18.74 -16.78
N ARG A 380 18.39 18.93 -16.58
CA ARG A 380 19.40 17.93 -16.97
C ARG A 380 19.23 16.62 -16.22
N ILE A 381 18.94 16.67 -14.92
CA ILE A 381 18.71 15.48 -14.10
C ILE A 381 17.49 14.70 -14.61
N MET A 382 16.40 15.39 -14.96
CA MET A 382 15.19 14.80 -15.55
C MET A 382 15.48 14.09 -16.88
N LEU A 383 16.16 14.77 -17.81
CA LEU A 383 16.53 14.17 -19.10
C LEU A 383 17.47 12.98 -18.94
N ALA A 384 18.44 13.07 -18.03
CA ALA A 384 19.35 11.97 -17.72
C ALA A 384 18.64 10.76 -17.11
N GLN A 385 17.55 10.96 -16.35
CA GLN A 385 16.71 9.88 -15.85
C GLN A 385 16.04 9.13 -17.00
N ILE A 386 15.43 9.88 -17.93
CA ILE A 386 14.74 9.29 -19.09
C ILE A 386 15.73 8.52 -19.97
N ASP A 387 16.90 9.08 -20.24
CA ASP A 387 17.90 8.43 -21.06
C ASP A 387 18.47 7.15 -20.38
N ARG A 388 18.57 7.14 -19.05
CA ARG A 388 18.92 5.92 -18.28
C ARG A 388 17.86 4.84 -18.42
N ASP A 389 16.58 5.20 -18.35
CA ASP A 389 15.49 4.23 -18.44
C ASP A 389 15.32 3.71 -19.88
N GLN A 390 15.58 4.56 -20.89
CA GLN A 390 15.67 4.16 -22.29
C GLN A 390 16.91 3.30 -22.62
N MET A 391 17.94 3.29 -21.77
CA MET A 391 19.17 2.53 -22.01
C MET A 391 18.93 1.02 -22.16
N TRP A 392 17.86 0.48 -21.58
CA TRP A 392 17.57 -0.96 -21.64
C TRP A 392 16.55 -1.35 -22.73
N VAL A 393 15.89 -0.38 -23.36
CA VAL A 393 14.83 -0.63 -24.35
C VAL A 393 15.38 -1.22 -25.66
N SER A 394 16.59 -0.82 -26.07
CA SER A 394 17.27 -1.36 -27.25
C SER A 394 18.63 -1.96 -26.88
N ILE A 395 18.63 -3.19 -26.35
CA ILE A 395 19.90 -3.88 -26.08
C ILE A 395 20.52 -4.37 -27.41
N THR A 396 21.69 -3.84 -27.73
CA THR A 396 22.51 -4.25 -28.90
C THR A 396 23.53 -5.31 -28.49
N ASP A 397 24.10 -6.03 -29.46
CA ASP A 397 25.21 -6.97 -29.19
C ASP A 397 26.40 -6.26 -28.52
N GLN A 398 26.66 -5.00 -28.87
CA GLN A 398 27.66 -4.17 -28.21
C GLN A 398 27.34 -3.95 -26.73
N ARG A 399 26.09 -3.63 -26.38
CA ARG A 399 25.67 -3.45 -24.98
C ARG A 399 25.73 -4.76 -24.19
N LEU A 400 25.41 -5.89 -24.81
CA LEU A 400 25.63 -7.20 -24.18
C LEU A 400 27.12 -7.45 -23.90
N ALA A 401 28.03 -7.02 -24.78
CA ALA A 401 29.46 -7.11 -24.54
C ALA A 401 29.93 -6.18 -23.41
N GLU A 402 29.34 -4.99 -23.27
CA GLU A 402 29.58 -4.08 -22.14
C GLU A 402 29.15 -4.69 -20.81
N VAL A 403 27.98 -5.37 -20.76
CA VAL A 403 27.53 -6.13 -19.58
C VAL A 403 28.58 -7.17 -19.17
N GLN A 404 29.17 -7.90 -20.13
CA GLN A 404 30.24 -8.87 -19.84
C GLN A 404 31.51 -8.20 -19.33
N THR A 405 31.85 -7.02 -19.85
CA THR A 405 33.01 -6.23 -19.39
C THR A 405 32.83 -5.79 -17.95
N ILE A 406 31.65 -5.26 -17.60
CA ILE A 406 31.29 -4.85 -16.24
C ILE A 406 31.33 -6.05 -15.29
N LEU A 407 30.79 -7.21 -15.70
CA LEU A 407 30.85 -8.42 -14.88
C LEU A 407 32.28 -8.84 -14.52
N GLY A 408 33.23 -8.62 -15.44
CA GLY A 408 34.66 -8.87 -15.21
C GLY A 408 35.29 -7.96 -14.15
N THR A 409 34.76 -6.74 -13.96
CA THR A 409 35.31 -5.77 -13.00
C THR A 409 34.67 -5.89 -11.61
N VAL A 410 33.46 -6.44 -11.49
CA VAL A 410 32.79 -6.63 -10.20
C VAL A 410 33.48 -7.75 -9.42
N PRO A 411 34.05 -7.49 -8.22
CA PRO A 411 34.85 -8.50 -7.51
C PRO A 411 33.97 -9.51 -6.74
N ARG A 412 32.82 -9.08 -6.21
CA ARG A 412 31.98 -9.91 -5.35
C ARG A 412 30.98 -10.72 -6.18
N ILE A 413 30.90 -12.01 -5.88
CA ILE A 413 30.04 -12.95 -6.60
C ILE A 413 28.55 -12.60 -6.47
N GLN A 414 28.15 -12.10 -5.30
CA GLN A 414 26.78 -11.66 -5.03
C GLN A 414 26.40 -10.45 -5.88
N GLU A 415 27.31 -9.49 -6.03
CA GLU A 415 27.11 -8.29 -6.84
C GLU A 415 27.03 -8.64 -8.33
N ARG A 416 27.76 -9.66 -8.79
CA ARG A 416 27.63 -10.19 -10.17
C ARG A 416 26.26 -10.78 -10.42
N VAL A 417 25.76 -11.62 -9.50
CA VAL A 417 24.42 -12.22 -9.60
C VAL A 417 23.35 -11.12 -9.61
N ALA A 418 23.43 -10.18 -8.66
CA ALA A 418 22.48 -9.06 -8.59
C ALA A 418 22.48 -8.23 -9.88
N PHE A 419 23.65 -7.95 -10.45
CA PHE A 419 23.77 -7.24 -11.72
C PHE A 419 23.16 -8.02 -12.89
N LEU A 420 23.42 -9.32 -13.01
CA LEU A 420 22.82 -10.17 -14.05
C LEU A 420 21.29 -10.22 -13.95
N LEU A 421 20.75 -10.40 -12.75
CA LEU A 421 19.31 -10.39 -12.50
C LEU A 421 18.68 -9.04 -12.86
N TYR A 422 19.33 -7.95 -12.45
CA TYR A 422 18.90 -6.59 -12.79
C TYR A 422 18.82 -6.40 -14.31
N VAL A 423 19.89 -6.68 -15.04
CA VAL A 423 19.92 -6.51 -16.50
C VAL A 423 18.90 -7.43 -17.18
N ALA A 424 18.77 -8.69 -16.74
CA ALA A 424 17.81 -9.63 -17.30
C ALA A 424 16.37 -9.12 -17.18
N ASN A 425 15.98 -8.61 -16.01
CA ASN A 425 14.64 -8.07 -15.77
C ASN A 425 14.35 -6.83 -16.63
N GLN A 426 15.36 -5.97 -16.85
CA GLN A 426 15.22 -4.77 -17.68
C GLN A 426 15.00 -5.10 -19.17
N ILE A 427 15.69 -6.13 -19.69
CA ILE A 427 15.64 -6.43 -21.13
C ILE A 427 14.60 -7.47 -21.50
N GLY A 428 14.10 -8.26 -20.56
CA GLY A 428 13.27 -9.44 -20.88
C GLY A 428 11.98 -9.11 -21.64
N GLY A 429 11.44 -7.90 -21.48
CA GLY A 429 10.24 -7.46 -22.19
C GLY A 429 10.48 -7.33 -23.69
N ASN A 430 11.70 -6.93 -24.07
CA ASN A 430 12.09 -6.64 -25.44
C ASN A 430 12.92 -7.77 -26.06
N ASN A 431 13.73 -8.46 -25.24
CA ASN A 431 14.63 -9.52 -25.66
C ASN A 431 14.66 -10.67 -24.64
N PRO A 432 13.61 -11.52 -24.61
CA PRO A 432 13.50 -12.61 -23.65
C PRO A 432 14.63 -13.64 -23.81
N LYS A 433 15.15 -13.84 -25.03
CA LYS A 433 16.27 -14.75 -25.28
C LYS A 433 17.56 -14.26 -24.60
N ALA A 434 17.86 -12.97 -24.71
CA ALA A 434 19.02 -12.39 -24.04
C ALA A 434 18.84 -12.40 -22.52
N ALA A 435 17.64 -12.08 -22.01
CA ALA A 435 17.35 -12.17 -20.58
C ALA A 435 17.60 -13.59 -20.05
N LEU A 436 17.05 -14.62 -20.70
CA LEU A 436 17.27 -16.01 -20.31
C LEU A 436 18.75 -16.42 -20.34
N LYS A 437 19.54 -15.90 -21.29
CA LYS A 437 20.99 -16.14 -21.33
C LYS A 437 21.68 -15.55 -20.09
N LEU A 438 21.33 -14.33 -19.69
CA LEU A 438 21.87 -13.70 -18.48
C LEU A 438 21.42 -14.42 -17.21
N LEU A 439 20.15 -14.86 -17.14
CA LEU A 439 19.65 -15.68 -16.03
C LEU A 439 20.39 -17.01 -15.92
N ASN A 440 20.72 -17.65 -17.04
CA ASN A 440 21.50 -18.89 -17.04
C ASN A 440 22.94 -18.67 -16.54
N GLN A 441 23.58 -17.55 -16.92
CA GLN A 441 24.89 -17.19 -16.35
C GLN A 441 24.79 -16.95 -14.84
N ALA A 442 23.73 -16.27 -14.39
CA ALA A 442 23.51 -16.05 -12.96
C ALA A 442 23.27 -17.37 -12.22
N TYR A 443 22.51 -18.30 -12.81
CA TYR A 443 22.30 -19.65 -12.27
C TYR A 443 23.61 -20.40 -12.07
N GLU A 444 24.50 -20.42 -13.07
CA GLU A 444 25.82 -21.07 -12.97
C GLU A 444 26.65 -20.49 -11.82
N ILE A 445 26.59 -19.16 -11.63
CA ILE A 445 27.28 -18.50 -10.52
C ILE A 445 26.66 -18.92 -9.17
N VAL A 446 25.33 -18.89 -9.06
CA VAL A 446 24.60 -19.24 -7.82
C VAL A 446 24.82 -20.69 -7.41
N ASP A 447 24.93 -21.61 -8.37
CA ASP A 447 25.21 -23.03 -8.11
C ASP A 447 26.59 -23.23 -7.44
N THR A 448 27.55 -22.35 -7.72
CA THR A 448 28.89 -22.37 -7.11
C THR A 448 28.99 -21.62 -5.78
N MET A 449 27.93 -20.92 -5.35
CA MET A 449 27.94 -20.19 -4.09
C MET A 449 28.02 -21.14 -2.89
N LYS A 450 28.61 -20.66 -1.78
CA LYS A 450 28.62 -21.41 -0.52
C LYS A 450 27.18 -21.64 -0.05
N PRO A 451 26.81 -22.88 0.33
CA PRO A 451 25.49 -23.15 0.89
C PRO A 451 25.18 -22.31 2.12
N GLY A 452 24.03 -21.65 2.12
CA GLY A 452 23.61 -20.78 3.21
C GLY A 452 22.48 -19.83 2.81
N LYS A 453 22.29 -18.78 3.61
CA LYS A 453 21.26 -17.75 3.41
C LYS A 453 21.39 -17.07 2.05
N GLU A 454 22.57 -16.57 1.73
CA GLU A 454 22.82 -15.81 0.48
C GLU A 454 22.52 -16.64 -0.77
N GLN A 455 22.93 -17.92 -0.81
CA GLN A 455 22.63 -18.80 -1.93
C GLN A 455 21.12 -19.02 -2.06
N THR A 456 20.41 -19.28 -0.97
CA THR A 456 18.96 -19.50 -1.02
C THR A 456 18.20 -18.25 -1.44
N GLU A 457 18.61 -17.07 -0.98
CA GLU A 457 18.04 -15.80 -1.43
C GLU A 457 18.29 -15.57 -2.93
N ALA A 458 19.49 -15.88 -3.42
CA ALA A 458 19.82 -15.79 -4.84
C ALA A 458 19.04 -16.80 -5.69
N GLN A 459 18.85 -18.03 -5.21
CA GLN A 459 18.02 -19.05 -5.86
C GLN A 459 16.55 -18.60 -5.94
N MET A 460 16.01 -18.00 -4.88
CA MET A 460 14.66 -17.43 -4.91
C MET A 460 14.53 -16.28 -5.91
N ALA A 461 15.51 -15.37 -5.95
CA ALA A 461 15.51 -14.26 -6.91
C ALA A 461 15.60 -14.77 -8.36
N LEU A 462 16.44 -15.77 -8.63
CA LEU A 462 16.49 -16.48 -9.91
C LEU A 462 15.14 -17.10 -10.27
N ALA A 463 14.51 -17.78 -9.31
CA ALA A 463 13.22 -18.41 -9.54
C ALA A 463 12.16 -17.39 -9.99
N THR A 464 12.08 -16.24 -9.30
CA THR A 464 11.17 -15.15 -9.67
C THR A 464 11.46 -14.55 -11.04
N SER A 465 12.74 -14.37 -11.41
CA SER A 465 13.12 -13.85 -12.71
C SER A 465 12.85 -14.85 -13.84
N TYR A 466 13.09 -16.15 -13.64
CA TYR A 466 12.72 -17.17 -14.63
C TYR A 466 11.21 -17.24 -14.85
N CYS A 467 10.40 -17.15 -13.79
CA CYS A 467 8.95 -17.08 -13.89
C CYS A 467 8.48 -15.84 -14.66
N SER A 468 9.11 -14.68 -14.44
CA SER A 468 8.84 -13.45 -15.20
C SER A 468 9.10 -13.61 -16.70
N GLU A 469 10.08 -14.41 -17.07
CA GLU A 469 10.41 -14.76 -18.46
C GLU A 469 9.69 -16.01 -18.98
N LYS A 470 8.64 -16.48 -18.27
CA LYS A 470 7.83 -17.65 -18.64
C LYS A 470 8.67 -18.93 -18.83
N SER A 471 9.67 -19.12 -17.98
CA SER A 471 10.53 -20.30 -17.99
C SER A 471 10.21 -21.25 -16.83
N ASP A 472 9.99 -22.53 -17.16
CA ASP A 472 9.72 -23.61 -16.20
C ASP A 472 10.83 -23.82 -15.16
N ARG A 473 12.02 -23.27 -15.41
CA ARG A 473 13.16 -23.29 -14.48
C ARG A 473 12.82 -22.61 -13.16
N GLY A 474 11.96 -21.59 -13.18
CA GLY A 474 11.61 -20.86 -11.97
C GLY A 474 10.99 -21.76 -10.91
N LEU A 475 9.94 -22.51 -11.27
CA LEU A 475 9.30 -23.46 -10.37
C LEU A 475 10.16 -24.69 -10.08
N ALA A 476 11.03 -25.11 -10.99
CA ALA A 476 11.99 -26.19 -10.72
C ALA A 476 12.98 -25.81 -9.60
N ILE A 477 13.42 -24.55 -9.56
CA ILE A 477 14.26 -24.06 -8.45
C ILE A 477 13.48 -24.11 -7.13
N ILE A 478 12.24 -23.59 -7.10
CA ILE A 478 11.40 -23.64 -5.89
C ILE A 478 11.16 -25.08 -5.41
N GLU A 479 10.89 -26.00 -6.35
CA GLU A 479 10.71 -27.42 -6.06
C GLU A 479 11.94 -28.03 -5.37
N SER A 480 13.14 -27.74 -5.86
CA SER A 480 14.39 -28.20 -5.22
C SER A 480 14.67 -27.54 -3.86
N LEU A 481 14.15 -26.33 -3.63
CA LEU A 481 14.28 -25.62 -2.35
C LEU A 481 13.30 -26.13 -1.29
N MET A 482 12.21 -26.77 -1.67
CA MET A 482 11.11 -27.11 -0.77
C MET A 482 11.55 -27.95 0.45
N PRO A 483 12.37 -29.03 0.31
CA PRO A 483 12.83 -29.78 1.47
C PRO A 483 13.61 -28.93 2.46
N LYS A 484 14.50 -28.06 1.96
CA LYS A 484 15.30 -27.14 2.77
C LYS A 484 14.42 -26.10 3.48
N LEU A 485 13.37 -25.60 2.83
CA LEU A 485 12.42 -24.68 3.44
C LEU A 485 11.68 -25.34 4.61
N ASN A 486 11.21 -26.59 4.43
CA ASN A 486 10.59 -27.35 5.51
C ASN A 486 11.57 -27.63 6.65
N ASP A 487 12.82 -28.01 6.37
CA ASP A 487 13.86 -28.21 7.38
C ASP A 487 14.13 -26.94 8.19
N LEU A 488 14.19 -25.78 7.52
CA LEU A 488 14.38 -24.48 8.18
C LEU A 488 13.19 -24.13 9.09
N VAL A 489 11.96 -24.35 8.64
CA VAL A 489 10.76 -24.16 9.45
C VAL A 489 10.77 -25.09 10.67
N ALA A 490 11.08 -26.38 10.48
CA ALA A 490 11.18 -27.35 11.55
C ALA A 490 12.29 -27.01 12.57
N ALA A 491 13.39 -26.44 12.12
CA ALA A 491 14.45 -25.94 13.00
C ALA A 491 14.00 -24.69 13.77
N SER A 492 13.33 -23.73 13.12
CA SER A 492 12.78 -22.53 13.76
C SER A 492 11.76 -22.88 14.84
N VAL A 493 10.90 -23.87 14.61
CA VAL A 493 9.97 -24.40 15.62
C VAL A 493 10.67 -24.84 16.90
N LYS A 494 11.86 -25.46 16.78
CA LYS A 494 12.64 -25.92 17.95
C LYS A 494 13.35 -24.76 18.68
N LEU A 495 13.54 -23.63 18.00
CA LEU A 495 14.19 -22.43 18.52
C LEU A 495 13.18 -21.36 18.97
N ASP A 496 11.88 -21.66 18.86
CA ASP A 496 10.82 -20.76 19.31
C ASP A 496 10.95 -20.42 20.79
N GLY A 497 10.83 -19.13 21.11
CA GLY A 497 11.01 -18.60 22.46
C GLY A 497 12.46 -18.46 22.94
N TYR A 498 13.44 -19.03 22.22
CA TYR A 498 14.87 -18.85 22.50
C TYR A 498 15.52 -17.75 21.65
N ASP A 499 15.26 -17.77 20.34
CA ASP A 499 15.84 -16.82 19.38
C ASP A 499 14.82 -15.77 18.93
N ASN A 500 13.67 -16.24 18.44
CA ASN A 500 12.54 -15.40 18.03
C ASN A 500 11.21 -16.06 18.46
N ARG A 501 10.09 -15.35 18.33
CA ARG A 501 8.75 -15.94 18.53
C ARG A 501 8.17 -16.35 17.17
N TYR A 502 8.57 -17.54 16.73
CA TYR A 502 8.12 -18.17 15.50
C TYR A 502 6.71 -18.73 15.60
N LEU A 503 6.26 -19.10 16.81
CA LEU A 503 4.96 -19.73 17.01
C LEU A 503 4.02 -18.89 17.89
N ARG A 504 2.73 -19.05 17.63
CA ARG A 504 1.62 -18.62 18.47
C ARG A 504 0.54 -19.69 18.45
N ASP A 505 0.04 -20.08 19.62
CA ASP A 505 -0.93 -21.18 19.78
C ASP A 505 -0.47 -22.49 19.11
N GLY A 506 0.85 -22.74 19.09
CA GLY A 506 1.46 -23.90 18.44
C GLY A 506 1.53 -23.82 16.91
N GLU A 507 1.09 -22.73 16.30
CA GLU A 507 1.10 -22.48 14.85
C GLU A 507 2.13 -21.41 14.45
N TRP A 508 2.58 -21.43 13.20
CA TRP A 508 3.48 -20.42 12.66
C TRP A 508 2.88 -19.02 12.77
N ASN A 509 3.65 -18.10 13.36
CA ASN A 509 3.31 -16.70 13.50
C ASN A 509 3.53 -15.98 12.16
N MET A 510 2.44 -15.45 11.59
CA MET A 510 2.43 -14.82 10.27
C MET A 510 2.95 -13.38 10.24
N THR A 511 3.41 -12.83 11.37
CA THR A 511 4.02 -11.49 11.42
C THR A 511 5.45 -11.44 10.84
N GLY A 512 6.04 -12.58 10.49
CA GLY A 512 7.31 -12.65 9.78
C GLY A 512 8.57 -12.55 10.65
N GLU A 513 8.47 -12.97 11.92
CA GLU A 513 9.60 -12.89 12.85
C GLU A 513 10.82 -13.74 12.45
N GLY A 514 12.00 -13.23 12.79
CA GLY A 514 13.28 -13.89 12.53
C GLY A 514 13.64 -14.04 11.05
N SER A 515 14.79 -14.68 10.80
CA SER A 515 15.33 -14.82 9.44
C SER A 515 14.49 -15.72 8.53
N VAL A 516 13.92 -16.80 9.07
CA VAL A 516 13.06 -17.74 8.33
C VAL A 516 11.69 -17.12 8.06
N GLY A 517 11.09 -16.39 9.01
CA GLY A 517 9.85 -15.63 8.77
C GLY A 517 10.00 -14.64 7.63
N ASN A 518 11.07 -13.84 7.63
CA ASN A 518 11.40 -12.93 6.53
C ASN A 518 11.59 -13.63 5.17
N LEU A 519 12.12 -14.86 5.16
CA LEU A 519 12.25 -15.66 3.94
C LEU A 519 10.87 -16.06 3.39
N LEU A 520 9.99 -16.57 4.26
CA LEU A 520 8.63 -16.97 3.89
C LEU A 520 7.78 -15.77 3.46
N THR A 521 7.92 -14.62 4.13
CA THR A 521 7.25 -13.37 3.74
C THR A 521 7.64 -12.95 2.32
N ARG A 522 8.93 -13.04 1.96
CA ARG A 522 9.38 -12.74 0.59
C ARG A 522 8.84 -13.73 -0.44
N LEU A 523 8.74 -15.03 -0.12
CA LEU A 523 8.06 -16.00 -1.00
C LEU A 523 6.59 -15.62 -1.21
N SER A 524 5.88 -15.27 -0.14
CA SER A 524 4.49 -14.83 -0.17
C SER A 524 4.30 -13.55 -1.02
N GLN A 525 5.17 -12.55 -0.86
CA GLN A 525 5.14 -11.32 -1.66
C GLN A 525 5.34 -11.57 -3.17
N ASN A 526 6.08 -12.63 -3.53
CA ASN A 526 6.34 -13.01 -4.91
C ASN A 526 5.40 -14.12 -5.42
N ALA A 527 4.42 -14.57 -4.64
CA ALA A 527 3.53 -15.68 -5.00
C ALA A 527 2.83 -15.45 -6.34
N GLY A 528 2.44 -14.21 -6.67
CA GLY A 528 1.85 -13.88 -7.96
C GLY A 528 2.74 -14.22 -9.16
N LEU A 529 4.06 -14.03 -9.06
CA LEU A 529 4.98 -14.40 -10.15
C LEU A 529 4.98 -15.91 -10.40
N PHE A 530 4.94 -16.70 -9.33
CA PHE A 530 4.87 -18.16 -9.43
C PHE A 530 3.51 -18.63 -9.96
N ALA A 531 2.42 -18.04 -9.47
CA ALA A 531 1.06 -18.33 -9.90
C ALA A 531 0.85 -18.06 -11.40
N TRP A 532 1.37 -16.94 -11.91
CA TRP A 532 1.29 -16.58 -13.33
C TRP A 532 2.27 -17.35 -14.22
N CYS A 533 3.29 -17.98 -13.65
CA CYS A 533 4.18 -18.88 -14.38
C CYS A 533 3.49 -20.20 -14.72
N ASP A 534 2.95 -20.88 -13.70
CA ASP A 534 2.14 -22.10 -13.83
C ASP A 534 1.36 -22.28 -12.52
N PHE A 535 0.08 -21.96 -12.56
CA PHE A 535 -0.78 -21.95 -11.38
C PHE A 535 -0.91 -23.33 -10.73
N ASP A 536 -1.17 -24.38 -11.53
CA ASP A 536 -1.42 -25.72 -11.00
C ASP A 536 -0.15 -26.30 -10.37
N ARG A 537 1.01 -26.08 -11.00
CA ARG A 537 2.29 -26.50 -10.45
C ARG A 537 2.65 -25.70 -9.19
N ALA A 538 2.42 -24.39 -9.18
CA ALA A 538 2.67 -23.57 -7.99
C ALA A 538 1.80 -24.00 -6.80
N VAL A 539 0.50 -24.30 -7.03
CA VAL A 539 -0.40 -24.82 -5.99
C VAL A 539 0.06 -26.19 -5.47
N THR A 540 0.53 -27.05 -6.37
CA THR A 540 1.10 -28.36 -6.02
C THR A 540 2.35 -28.22 -5.15
N LEU A 541 3.25 -27.27 -5.48
CA LEU A 541 4.43 -27.00 -4.67
C LEU A 541 4.06 -26.40 -3.30
N ALA A 542 3.11 -25.46 -3.26
CA ALA A 542 2.62 -24.91 -2.00
C ALA A 542 2.01 -25.99 -1.08
N ALA A 543 1.37 -27.02 -1.65
CA ALA A 543 0.84 -28.15 -0.89
C ALA A 543 1.92 -28.95 -0.12
N GLN A 544 3.19 -28.86 -0.53
CA GLN A 544 4.31 -29.58 0.07
C GLN A 544 4.86 -28.95 1.35
N PHE A 545 4.40 -27.75 1.74
CA PHE A 545 4.70 -27.24 3.08
C PHE A 545 4.16 -28.22 4.13
N GLU A 546 4.99 -28.61 5.09
CA GLU A 546 4.62 -29.62 6.09
C GLU A 546 3.59 -29.07 7.09
N ARG A 547 3.72 -27.80 7.46
CA ARG A 547 2.82 -27.13 8.41
C ARG A 547 1.54 -26.65 7.70
N PRO A 548 0.34 -27.01 8.20
CA PRO A 548 -0.93 -26.70 7.54
C PRO A 548 -1.17 -25.20 7.35
N GLU A 549 -0.84 -24.37 8.34
CA GLU A 549 -1.00 -22.92 8.30
C GLU A 549 -0.13 -22.25 7.21
N LEU A 550 1.10 -22.75 6.99
CA LEU A 550 1.97 -22.27 5.92
C LEU A 550 1.45 -22.70 4.54
N ARG A 551 0.91 -23.92 4.45
CA ARG A 551 0.27 -24.43 3.23
C ARG A 551 -0.91 -23.55 2.82
N LEU A 552 -1.83 -23.28 3.75
CA LEU A 552 -3.01 -22.44 3.48
C LEU A 552 -2.60 -21.02 3.10
N MET A 553 -1.62 -20.44 3.81
CA MET A 553 -1.11 -19.10 3.50
C MET A 553 -0.49 -19.04 2.09
N ALA A 554 0.35 -20.02 1.73
CA ALA A 554 0.99 -20.06 0.41
C ALA A 554 -0.05 -20.16 -0.71
N GLN A 555 -1.04 -21.05 -0.57
CA GLN A 555 -2.12 -21.22 -1.55
C GLN A 555 -3.00 -19.97 -1.66
N LEU A 556 -3.34 -19.32 -0.54
CA LEU A 556 -4.05 -18.04 -0.53
C LEU A 556 -3.31 -16.98 -1.34
N LYS A 557 -1.99 -16.87 -1.15
CA LYS A 557 -1.17 -15.86 -1.84
C LYS A 557 -1.04 -16.14 -3.34
N LEU A 558 -1.03 -17.40 -3.74
CA LEU A 558 -1.09 -17.77 -5.16
C LEU A 558 -2.41 -17.35 -5.79
N ALA A 559 -3.55 -17.64 -5.14
CA ALA A 559 -4.87 -17.23 -5.63
C ALA A 559 -5.00 -15.70 -5.73
N GLN A 560 -4.62 -14.97 -4.67
CA GLN A 560 -4.59 -13.50 -4.67
C GLN A 560 -3.70 -12.96 -5.80
N GLY A 561 -2.57 -13.62 -6.07
CA GLY A 561 -1.68 -13.27 -7.17
C GLY A 561 -2.35 -13.30 -8.55
N ILE A 562 -3.24 -14.27 -8.81
CA ILE A 562 -4.04 -14.32 -10.04
C ILE A 562 -5.10 -13.22 -10.05
N LEU A 563 -5.82 -13.04 -8.93
CA LEU A 563 -6.92 -12.07 -8.85
C LEU A 563 -6.45 -10.61 -8.97
N ASN A 564 -5.23 -10.30 -8.51
CA ASN A 564 -4.61 -8.99 -8.67
C ASN A 564 -4.17 -8.68 -10.11
N GLY A 565 -4.27 -9.65 -11.02
CA GLY A 565 -3.85 -9.52 -12.40
C GLY A 565 -2.37 -9.86 -12.62
N PRO A 566 -1.92 -9.86 -13.89
CA PRO A 566 -0.56 -10.26 -14.22
C PRO A 566 0.47 -9.30 -13.61
N PRO A 567 1.59 -9.83 -13.09
CA PRO A 567 2.62 -9.02 -12.46
C PRO A 567 3.15 -7.98 -13.46
N ARG A 568 3.15 -6.70 -13.06
CA ARG A 568 3.76 -5.63 -13.84
C ARG A 568 5.28 -5.82 -13.82
N ARG A 569 5.93 -5.77 -14.98
CA ARG A 569 7.40 -5.72 -15.03
C ARG A 569 7.84 -4.43 -14.33
N LEU A 570 8.51 -4.58 -13.19
CA LEU A 570 9.19 -3.46 -12.54
C LEU A 570 10.32 -3.01 -13.45
N LEU A 571 10.13 -1.91 -14.16
CA LEU A 571 11.25 -1.08 -14.61
C LEU A 571 11.87 -0.54 -13.32
N MET A 572 12.85 -1.25 -12.77
CA MET A 572 13.58 -0.80 -11.58
C MET A 572 14.28 0.51 -11.95
N GLY A 573 13.70 1.65 -11.57
CA GLY A 573 14.39 2.93 -11.56
C GLY A 573 15.69 2.77 -10.78
N GLY A 574 16.79 3.18 -11.40
CA GLY A 574 18.14 2.77 -11.02
C GLY A 574 18.42 2.88 -9.52
N LEU A 575 18.84 1.76 -8.92
CA LEU A 575 19.66 1.83 -7.71
C LEU A 575 20.87 2.71 -8.01
N PRO A 576 21.30 3.60 -7.10
CA PRO A 576 22.57 4.28 -7.23
C PRO A 576 23.68 3.22 -7.12
N MET A 577 24.07 2.66 -8.27
CA MET A 577 25.37 2.02 -8.43
C MET A 577 26.40 3.13 -8.23
N ARG A 578 26.84 3.31 -6.98
CA ARG A 578 28.06 4.07 -6.69
C ARG A 578 29.19 3.29 -7.37
N TYR A 579 29.58 3.75 -8.55
CA TYR A 579 30.84 3.39 -9.18
C TYR A 579 31.98 4.13 -8.48
#